data_AF-A0A645FJ82-F1
#
_entry.id   AF-A0A645FJ82-F1
#
_cell.length_a   1.000
_cell.length_b   1.000
_cell.length_c   1.000
_cell.angle_alpha   90.00
_cell.angle_beta   90.00
_cell.angle_gamma   90.00
#
_symmetry.space_group_name_H-M   'P 1'
#
loop_
_entity.id
_entity.type
_entity.pdbx_description
1 polymer ?
#
loop_
_entity_poly.entity_id
_entity_poly.type
_entity_poly.pdbx_seq_one_letter_code
_entity_poly.pdbx_strand_id
1 'polypeptide(L)' 'MVHEGKLGSLQRFKDSVKEVTTNYECGLTVEKFNDLKEGDIIEGFAMEEIPR' A
#
# COMPACT_ATOMS: atom_id res chain seq x y z
N MET A 1 3.55 -1.93 -17.60
CA MET A 1 4.72 -1.51 -16.79
C MET A 1 4.25 -1.61 -15.35
N VAL A 2 4.72 -2.62 -14.61
CA VAL A 2 4.35 -2.80 -13.19
C VAL A 2 5.35 -1.96 -12.40
N HIS A 3 4.87 -0.98 -11.64
CA HIS A 3 5.75 -0.16 -10.81
C HIS A 3 5.91 -0.87 -9.46
N GLU A 4 7.08 -1.46 -9.23
CA GLU A 4 7.43 -1.99 -7.91
C GLU A 4 7.92 -0.85 -7.03
N GLY A 5 7.20 -0.60 -5.95
CA GLY A 5 7.50 0.41 -4.95
C GLY A 5 7.21 -0.13 -3.55
N LYS A 6 7.89 0.43 -2.55
CA LYS A 6 7.55 0.15 -1.16
C LYS A 6 6.32 0.97 -0.76
N LEU A 7 5.45 0.36 0.04
CA LEU A 7 4.38 1.10 0.71
C LEU A 7 5.03 2.19 1.59
N GLY A 8 4.71 3.46 1.32
CA GLY A 8 5.28 4.62 2.01
C GLY A 8 4.58 4.88 3.34
N SER A 9 3.30 5.26 3.28
CA SER A 9 2.48 5.47 4.47
C SER A 9 1.08 4.95 4.26
N LEU A 10 0.46 4.50 5.36
CA LEU A 10 -0.94 4.14 5.42
C LEU A 10 -1.59 4.97 6.54
N GLN A 11 -2.62 5.71 6.19
CA GLN A 11 -3.32 6.61 7.10
C GLN A 11 -4.83 6.40 6.97
N ARG A 12 -5.50 6.35 8.11
CA ARG A 12 -6.94 6.31 8.19
C ARG A 12 -7.41 7.62 8.79
N PHE A 13 -8.04 8.47 7.99
CA PHE A 13 -8.42 9.84 8.35
C PHE A 13 -7.22 10.67 8.83
N LYS A 14 -7.01 10.77 10.15
CA LYS A 14 -5.90 11.51 10.77
C LYS A 14 -4.92 10.60 11.52
N ASP A 15 -5.23 9.31 11.59
CA ASP A 15 -4.45 8.33 12.34
C ASP A 15 -3.56 7.55 11.39
N SER A 16 -2.26 7.54 11.68
CA SER A 16 -1.31 6.67 10.97
C SER A 16 -1.47 5.25 11.46
N VAL A 17 -1.78 4.34 10.54
CA VAL A 17 -2.05 2.93 10.85
C VAL A 17 -1.05 2.05 10.12
N LYS A 18 -0.73 0.89 10.69
CA LYS A 18 0.15 -0.08 10.02
C LYS A 18 -0.62 -0.98 9.05
N GLU A 19 -1.90 -1.20 9.34
CA GLU A 19 -2.76 -2.13 8.62
C GLU A 19 -4.17 -1.55 8.53
N VAL A 20 -4.87 -1.85 7.45
CA VAL A 20 -6.28 -1.51 7.27
C VAL A 20 -7.04 -2.77 6.92
N THR A 21 -8.24 -2.92 7.50
CA THR A 21 -9.15 -3.99 7.14
C THR A 21 -9.71 -3.76 5.74
N THR A 22 -9.97 -4.83 5.01
CA THR A 22 -10.66 -4.80 3.71
C THR A 22 -12.02 -4.09 3.83
N ASN A 23 -12.45 -3.41 2.78
CA ASN A 23 -13.69 -2.61 2.72
C ASN A 23 -13.72 -1.35 3.61
N TYR A 24 -12.57 -0.87 4.08
CA TYR A 24 -12.46 0.43 4.72
C TYR A 24 -11.72 1.43 3.85
N GLU A 25 -12.12 2.70 3.93
CA GLU A 25 -11.39 3.79 3.30
C GLU A 25 -10.07 4.05 4.05
N CYS A 26 -8.99 4.09 3.30
CA CYS A 26 -7.66 4.49 3.77
C CYS A 26 -6.96 5.33 2.71
N GLY A 27 -6.14 6.26 3.16
CA GLY A 27 -5.13 6.88 2.31
C GLY A 27 -3.85 6.06 2.36
N LEU A 28 -3.32 5.69 1.20
CA LEU A 28 -2.01 5.07 1.07
C LEU A 28 -1.12 5.92 0.17
N THR A 29 0.17 5.92 0.45
CA THR A 29 1.18 6.48 -0.44
C THR A 29 2.21 5.41 -0.76
N VAL A 30 2.78 5.44 -1.96
CA VAL A 30 3.85 4.53 -2.38
C VAL A 30 5.13 5.34 -2.51
N GLU A 31 6.23 4.85 -1.94
CA GLU A 31 7.51 5.54 -1.99
C GLU A 31 7.93 5.75 -3.45
N LYS A 32 8.28 7.00 -3.80
CA LYS A 32 8.66 7.43 -5.16
C LYS A 32 7.56 7.27 -6.21
N PHE A 33 6.30 7.15 -5.81
CA PHE A 33 5.16 7.08 -6.72
C PHE A 33 4.06 8.05 -6.29
N ASN A 34 3.90 9.13 -7.06
CA ASN A 34 2.98 10.23 -6.76
C ASN A 34 1.77 10.30 -7.71
N ASP A 35 1.67 9.38 -8.67
CA ASP A 35 0.71 9.45 -9.78
C ASP A 35 -0.36 8.35 -9.65
N LEU A 36 -0.81 8.08 -8.42
CA LEU A 36 -1.93 7.17 -8.14
C LEU A 36 -3.23 7.80 -8.66
N LYS A 37 -3.93 7.09 -9.54
CA LYS A 37 -5.20 7.52 -10.11
C LYS A 37 -6.31 6.56 -9.74
N GLU A 38 -7.53 7.09 -9.76
CA GLU A 38 -8.74 6.28 -9.57
C GLU A 38 -8.81 5.20 -10.66
N GLY A 39 -8.91 3.93 -10.23
CA GLY A 39 -8.88 2.76 -11.12
C GLY A 39 -7.56 1.99 -11.12
N ASP A 40 -6.51 2.49 -10.48
CA ASP A 40 -5.27 1.74 -10.29
C ASP A 40 -5.49 0.56 -9.33
N ILE A 41 -4.93 -0.60 -9.68
CA ILE A 41 -4.94 -1.82 -8.86
C ILE A 41 -3.57 -1.98 -8.22
N ILE A 42 -3.55 -2.01 -6.89
CA ILE A 42 -2.33 -2.21 -6.10
C ILE A 42 -2.35 -3.63 -5.55
N GLU A 43 -1.40 -4.45 -5.97
CA GLU A 43 -1.16 -5.77 -5.38
C GLU A 43 0.01 -5.71 -4.40
N GLY A 44 -0.30 -5.78 -3.10
CA GLY A 44 0.70 -5.92 -2.05
C GLY A 44 1.03 -7.40 -1.83
N PHE A 45 2.31 -7.76 -1.91
CA PHE A 45 2.81 -9.09 -1.55
C PHE A 45 3.72 -8.98 -0.33
N ALA A 46 3.54 -9.88 0.63
CA ALA A 46 4.49 -10.06 1.73
C ALA A 46 5.56 -11.07 1.28
N MET A 47 6.84 -10.70 1.40
CA MET A 47 7.91 -11.68 1.24
C MET A 47 7.98 -12.51 2.51
N GLU A 48 7.48 -13.74 2.44
CA GLU A 48 7.65 -14.74 3.49
C GLU A 48 8.93 -15.53 3.19
N GLU A 49 9.99 -15.35 3.99
CA GLU A 49 11.17 -16.19 3.91
C GLU A 49 10.83 -17.57 4.47
N ILE A 50 10.79 -18.58 3.61
CA ILE A 50 10.57 -19.98 4.03
C ILE A 50 11.94 -20.53 4.48
N PRO A 51 12.20 -20.69 5.80
CA PRO A 51 13.41 -21.36 6.26
C PRO A 51 13.37 -22.82 5.82
N ARG A 52 14.48 -23.30 5.26
CA ARG A 52 14.63 -24.63 4.68
C ARG A 52 15.04 -25.66 5.72
#